data_AF-A0A939YHQ6-F1
#
_entry.id   AF-A0A939YHQ6-F1
#
_cell.length_a   1.000
_cell.length_b   1.000
_cell.length_c   1.000
_cell.angle_alpha   90.00
_cell.angle_beta   90.00
_cell.angle_gamma   90.00
#
_symmetry.space_group_name_H-M   'P 1'
#
loop_
_entity.id
_entity.type
_entity.pdbx_description
1 polymer ?
#
loop_
_entity_poly.entity_id
_entity_poly.type
_entity_poly.pdbx_seq_one_letter_code
_entity_poly.pdbx_strand_id
1 'polypeptide(L)'
;MKNTIVEEIDKRTYESTKTVSFFQTDIADVLDLCKSEKARPALSKLVNKFKYSDPVSSPETEESEAMIKNAIDDLRNSIQTLGDDDLLKKIENIDNLLSSRNRICERSKK
;
A
#
# COMPACT_ATOMS: atom_id res chain seq x y z
N MET A 1 22.73 26.72 17.84
CA MET A 1 21.35 26.18 17.86
C MET A 1 20.70 26.40 16.49
N LYS A 2 20.81 25.43 15.58
CA LYS A 2 20.11 25.43 14.27
C LYS A 2 19.57 24.03 13.88
N ASN A 3 19.74 23.03 14.75
CA ASN A 3 19.43 21.62 14.44
C ASN A 3 18.00 21.17 14.76
N THR A 4 17.31 21.84 15.68
CA THR A 4 16.03 21.35 16.21
C THR A 4 14.90 21.38 15.18
N ILE A 5 14.89 22.37 14.28
CA ILE A 5 13.83 22.52 13.27
C ILE A 5 13.96 21.45 12.18
N VAL A 6 15.19 21.12 11.77
CA VAL A 6 15.44 20.09 10.75
C VAL A 6 15.05 18.72 11.29
N GLU A 7 15.43 18.40 12.52
CA GLU A 7 15.09 17.14 13.19
C GLU A 7 13.57 16.97 13.38
N GLU A 8 12.82 18.05 13.67
CA GLU A 8 11.36 18.01 13.77
C GLU A 8 10.66 17.82 12.42
N ILE A 9 11.18 18.43 11.34
CA ILE A 9 10.64 18.25 9.99
C ILE A 9 10.86 16.81 9.52
N ASP A 10 12.05 16.25 9.75
CA ASP A 10 12.38 14.87 9.40
C ASP A 10 11.48 13.88 10.13
N LYS A 11 11.24 14.10 11.43
CA LYS A 11 10.34 13.26 12.22
C LYS A 11 8.90 13.31 11.70
N ARG A 12 8.36 14.50 11.40
CA ARG A 12 6.99 14.64 10.88
C ARG A 12 6.84 13.99 9.50
N THR A 13 7.84 14.15 8.64
CA THR A 13 7.86 13.54 7.31
C THR A 13 7.90 12.02 7.43
N TYR A 14 8.75 11.48 8.29
CA TYR A 14 8.81 10.04 8.54
C TYR A 14 7.47 9.49 9.05
N GLU A 15 6.88 10.13 10.06
CA GLU A 15 5.60 9.68 10.64
C GLU A 15 4.46 9.69 9.62
N SER A 16 4.45 10.65 8.69
CA SER A 16 3.44 10.72 7.65
C SER A 16 3.70 9.76 6.49
N THR A 17 4.93 9.29 6.25
CA THR A 17 5.23 8.39 5.12
C THR A 17 5.45 6.93 5.47
N LYS A 18 5.59 6.61 6.76
CA LYS A 18 5.93 5.24 7.22
C LYS A 18 4.90 4.20 6.77
N THR A 19 3.60 4.50 6.85
CA THR A 19 2.53 3.52 6.59
C THR A 19 2.56 3.05 5.14
N VAL A 20 2.63 3.99 4.20
CA VAL A 20 2.70 3.67 2.77
C VAL A 20 4.00 2.94 2.43
N SER A 21 5.10 3.29 3.10
CA SER A 21 6.38 2.60 2.95
C SER A 21 6.28 1.12 3.38
N PHE A 22 5.57 0.83 4.48
CA PHE A 22 5.29 -0.54 4.89
C PHE A 22 4.46 -1.29 3.83
N PHE A 23 3.42 -0.67 3.28
CA PHE A 23 2.63 -1.31 2.22
C PHE A 23 3.46 -1.62 0.97
N GLN A 24 4.37 -0.73 0.58
CA GLN A 24 5.29 -0.94 -0.54
C GLN A 24 6.19 -2.16 -0.31
N THR A 25 6.73 -2.32 0.90
CA THR A 25 7.51 -3.50 1.27
C THR A 25 6.63 -4.75 1.27
N ASP A 26 5.48 -4.71 1.96
CA ASP A 26 4.63 -5.88 2.11
C ASP A 26 4.14 -6.44 0.77
N ILE A 27 3.70 -5.56 -0.14
CA ILE A 27 3.20 -6.01 -1.44
C ILE A 27 4.33 -6.53 -2.35
N ALA A 28 5.56 -6.03 -2.19
CA ALA A 28 6.73 -6.56 -2.88
C ALA A 28 7.06 -7.97 -2.37
N ASP A 29 7.02 -8.20 -1.06
CA ASP A 29 7.22 -9.53 -0.49
C ASP A 29 6.16 -10.52 -0.99
N VAL A 30 4.90 -10.09 -1.08
CA VAL A 30 3.82 -10.93 -1.64
C VAL A 30 4.10 -11.29 -3.10
N LEU A 31 4.66 -10.36 -3.90
CA LEU A 31 5.08 -10.65 -5.28
C LEU A 31 6.18 -11.70 -5.33
N ASP A 32 7.16 -11.63 -4.43
CA ASP A 32 8.24 -12.62 -4.36
C ASP A 32 7.74 -14.01 -3.97
N LEU A 33 6.70 -14.09 -3.14
CA LEU A 33 6.03 -15.34 -2.79
C LEU A 33 5.12 -15.88 -3.91
N CYS A 34 4.63 -15.02 -4.81
CA CYS A 34 3.66 -15.41 -5.83
C CYS A 34 4.28 -16.29 -6.93
N LYS A 35 3.84 -17.56 -6.97
CA LYS A 35 4.24 -18.56 -7.98
C LYS A 35 3.27 -18.68 -9.17
N SER A 36 2.11 -18.04 -9.09
CA SER A 36 1.11 -18.09 -10.16
C SER A 36 1.55 -17.21 -11.34
N GLU A 37 1.76 -17.82 -12.49
CA GLU A 37 2.10 -17.10 -13.72
C GLU A 37 0.97 -16.15 -14.19
N LYS A 38 -0.28 -16.46 -13.84
CA LYS A 38 -1.44 -15.62 -14.20
C LYS A 38 -1.60 -14.41 -13.27
N ALA A 39 -1.41 -14.60 -11.96
CA ALA A 39 -1.60 -13.54 -10.97
C ALA A 39 -0.38 -12.60 -10.87
N ARG A 40 0.83 -13.11 -11.13
CA ARG A 40 2.10 -12.36 -11.00
C ARG A 40 2.13 -11.05 -11.82
N PRO A 41 1.66 -10.99 -13.08
CA PRO A 41 1.60 -9.72 -13.82
C PRO A 41 0.66 -8.68 -13.19
N ALA A 42 -0.50 -9.11 -12.69
CA ALA A 42 -1.44 -8.21 -12.02
C ALA A 42 -0.86 -7.69 -10.69
N LEU A 43 -0.23 -8.58 -9.91
CA LEU A 43 0.43 -8.23 -8.67
C LEU A 43 1.63 -7.30 -8.89
N SER A 44 2.43 -7.52 -9.94
CA SER A 44 3.54 -6.64 -10.31
C SER A 44 3.06 -5.23 -10.70
N LYS A 45 1.92 -5.12 -11.38
CA LYS A 45 1.28 -3.82 -11.63
C LYS A 45 0.87 -3.14 -10.33
N LEU A 46 0.29 -3.90 -9.39
CA LEU A 46 -0.10 -3.37 -8.08
C LEU A 46 1.11 -2.89 -7.27
N VAL A 47 2.23 -3.64 -7.25
CA VAL A 47 3.49 -3.21 -6.62
C VAL A 47 3.95 -1.86 -7.20
N ASN A 48 3.92 -1.71 -8.53
CA ASN A 48 4.26 -0.44 -9.16
C ASN A 48 3.30 0.68 -8.76
N LYS A 49 2.00 0.42 -8.63
CA LYS A 49 1.04 1.43 -8.17
C LYS A 49 1.33 1.89 -6.74
N PHE A 50 1.68 0.98 -5.82
CA PHE A 50 2.11 1.36 -4.47
C PHE A 50 3.37 2.22 -4.49
N LYS A 51 4.36 1.85 -5.32
CA LYS A 51 5.63 2.59 -5.47
C LYS A 51 5.42 4.05 -5.89
N TYR A 52 4.43 4.31 -6.75
CA TYR A 52 4.13 5.66 -7.25
C TYR A 52 2.87 6.28 -6.60
N SER A 53 2.35 5.69 -5.53
CA SER A 53 1.21 6.24 -4.80
C SER A 53 1.60 7.44 -3.94
N ASP A 54 0.61 8.21 -3.48
CA ASP A 54 0.87 9.31 -2.55
C ASP A 54 1.52 8.72 -1.27
N PRO A 55 2.72 9.16 -0.87
CA PRO A 55 3.38 8.57 0.29
C PRO A 55 2.78 9.07 1.61
N VAL A 56 1.96 10.13 1.59
CA VAL A 56 1.52 10.82 2.80
C VAL A 56 0.23 10.22 3.35
N SER A 57 0.29 9.85 4.63
CA SER A 57 -0.83 9.50 5.48
C SER A 57 -1.37 10.72 6.21
N SER A 58 -2.67 10.73 6.46
CA SER A 58 -3.38 11.74 7.23
C SER A 58 -4.53 11.10 8.02
N PRO A 59 -5.15 11.80 8.98
CA PRO A 59 -6.31 11.27 9.71
C PRO A 59 -7.45 10.81 8.79
N GLU A 60 -7.63 11.46 7.64
CA GLU A 60 -8.65 11.12 6.66
C GLU A 60 -8.35 9.82 5.90
N THR A 61 -7.08 9.38 5.86
CA THR A 61 -6.68 8.14 5.17
C THR A 61 -6.60 6.92 6.09
N GLU A 62 -6.65 7.12 7.41
CA GLU A 62 -6.40 6.08 8.42
C GLU A 62 -7.29 4.83 8.24
N GLU A 63 -8.60 5.02 8.03
CA GLU A 63 -9.52 3.90 7.81
C GLU A 63 -9.18 3.12 6.53
N SER A 64 -8.90 3.84 5.44
CA SER A 64 -8.52 3.22 4.17
C SER A 64 -7.19 2.47 4.28
N GLU A 65 -6.23 3.00 5.03
CA GLU A 65 -4.95 2.36 5.29
C GLU A 65 -5.11 1.08 6.12
N ALA A 66 -5.97 1.08 7.14
CA ALA A 66 -6.29 -0.13 7.90
C ALA A 66 -6.91 -1.22 7.00
N MET A 67 -7.81 -0.85 6.10
CA MET A 67 -8.39 -1.78 5.11
C MET A 67 -7.33 -2.32 4.15
N ILE A 68 -6.44 -1.46 3.64
CA ILE A 68 -5.34 -1.87 2.77
C ILE A 68 -4.43 -2.87 3.50
N LYS A 69 -4.04 -2.58 4.74
CA LYS A 69 -3.22 -3.48 5.54
C LYS A 69 -3.85 -4.85 5.67
N ASN A 70 -5.12 -4.90 6.09
CA ASN A 70 -5.84 -6.17 6.26
C ASN A 70 -5.95 -6.95 4.95
N ALA A 71 -6.18 -6.26 3.83
CA ALA A 71 -6.27 -6.88 2.51
C ALA A 71 -4.91 -7.43 2.02
N ILE A 72 -3.80 -6.74 2.31
CA ILE A 72 -2.45 -7.23 2.00
C ILE A 72 -2.12 -8.46 2.86
N ASP A 73 -2.42 -8.43 4.16
CA ASP A 73 -2.20 -9.56 5.06
C ASP A 73 -3.01 -10.79 4.63
N ASP A 74 -4.27 -10.59 4.27
CA ASP A 74 -5.15 -11.63 3.73
C ASP A 74 -4.63 -12.21 2.40
N LEU A 75 -4.15 -11.35 1.48
CA LEU A 75 -3.52 -11.80 0.24
C LEU A 75 -2.25 -12.60 0.52
N ARG A 76 -1.38 -12.13 1.43
CA ARG A 76 -0.13 -12.82 1.82
C ARG A 76 -0.43 -14.22 2.35
N ASN A 77 -1.43 -14.38 3.20
CA ASN A 77 -1.82 -15.67 3.76
C ASN A 77 -2.48 -16.60 2.74
N SER A 78 -3.09 -16.02 1.70
CA SER A 78 -3.82 -16.76 0.67
C SER A 78 -3.00 -17.10 -0.57
N ILE A 79 -1.81 -16.50 -0.74
CA ILE A 79 -1.04 -16.52 -2.00
C ILE A 79 -0.59 -17.91 -2.45
N GLN A 80 -0.50 -18.88 -1.52
CA GLN A 80 -0.13 -20.28 -1.81
C GLN A 80 -1.33 -21.24 -1.84
N THR A 81 -2.50 -20.82 -1.37
CA THR A 81 -3.64 -21.72 -1.12
C THR A 81 -4.83 -21.46 -2.05
N LEU A 82 -4.98 -20.25 -2.56
CA LEU A 82 -6.05 -19.90 -3.49
C LEU A 82 -5.68 -20.15 -4.95
N GLY A 83 -6.71 -20.43 -5.75
CA GLY A 83 -6.60 -20.45 -7.20
C GLY A 83 -6.46 -19.04 -7.79
N ASP A 84 -6.00 -18.98 -9.04
CA ASP A 84 -5.68 -17.74 -9.76
C ASP A 84 -6.81 -16.71 -9.73
N ASP A 85 -8.07 -17.13 -9.96
CA ASP A 85 -9.20 -16.22 -10.06
C ASP A 85 -9.49 -15.50 -8.74
N ASP A 86 -9.35 -16.19 -7.61
CA ASP A 86 -9.58 -15.57 -6.30
C ASP A 86 -8.39 -14.70 -5.87
N LEU A 87 -7.17 -15.07 -6.27
CA LEU A 87 -6.01 -14.19 -6.11
C LEU A 87 -6.17 -12.90 -6.91
N LEU A 88 -6.63 -12.99 -8.16
CA LEU A 88 -6.88 -11.83 -9.01
C LEU A 88 -7.92 -10.89 -8.40
N LYS A 89 -9.02 -11.42 -7.84
CA LYS A 89 -10.03 -10.61 -7.12
C LYS A 89 -9.44 -9.90 -5.90
N LYS A 90 -8.58 -10.57 -5.12
CA LYS A 90 -7.92 -9.93 -3.97
C LYS A 90 -6.96 -8.81 -4.42
N ILE A 91 -6.20 -9.03 -5.50
CA ILE A 91 -5.33 -8.01 -6.10
C ILE A 91 -6.15 -6.79 -6.55
N GLU A 92 -7.26 -7.01 -7.25
CA GLU A 92 -8.16 -5.95 -7.70
C GLU A 92 -8.79 -5.19 -6.52
N ASN A 93 -9.17 -5.88 -5.45
CA ASN A 93 -9.68 -5.22 -4.23
C ASN A 93 -8.64 -4.27 -3.61
N ILE A 94 -7.39 -4.71 -3.49
CA ILE A 94 -6.31 -3.86 -2.96
C ILE A 94 -6.07 -2.65 -3.88
N ASP A 95 -6.11 -2.85 -5.20
CA ASP A 95 -5.98 -1.77 -6.18
C ASP A 95 -7.07 -0.70 -6.03
N ASN A 96 -8.32 -1.13 -5.82
CA ASN A 96 -9.45 -0.24 -5.59
C ASN A 96 -9.34 0.52 -4.26
N LEU A 97 -8.86 -0.14 -3.20
CA LEU A 97 -8.61 0.50 -1.90
C LEU A 97 -7.50 1.55 -2.00
N LEU A 98 -6.37 1.22 -2.64
CA LEU A 98 -5.27 2.16 -2.88
C LEU A 98 -5.73 3.38 -3.69
N SER A 99 -6.52 3.14 -4.75
CA SER A 99 -7.07 4.21 -5.58
C SER A 99 -8.02 5.11 -4.79
N SER A 100 -8.85 4.53 -3.92
CA SER A 100 -9.76 5.28 -3.05
C SER A 100 -8.99 6.14 -2.04
N ARG A 101 -7.95 5.58 -1.41
CA ARG A 101 -7.05 6.31 -0.51
C ARG A 101 -6.40 7.50 -1.22
N ASN A 102 -5.85 7.30 -2.42
CA ASN A 102 -5.23 8.39 -3.19
C ASN A 102 -6.22 9.52 -3.53
N ARG A 103 -7.49 9.20 -3.82
CA ARG A 103 -8.54 10.22 -4.06
C ARG A 103 -8.87 11.04 -2.80
N ILE A 104 -8.76 10.46 -1.62
CA ILE A 104 -8.90 11.20 -0.36
C ILE A 104 -7.77 12.22 -0.25
N CYS A 105 -6.52 11.81 -0.50
CA CYS A 105 -5.36 12.70 -0.51
C CYS A 105 -5.51 13.86 -1.50
N GLU A 106 -6.09 13.63 -2.69
CA GLU A 106 -6.35 14.70 -3.68
C GLU A 106 -7.42 15.70 -3.20
N ARG A 107 -8.43 15.25 -2.46
CA ARG A 107 -9.52 16.11 -1.96
C ARG A 107 -9.09 16.95 -0.77
N SER A 108 -8.25 16.41 0.12
CA SER A 108 -7.73 17.13 1.29
C SER A 108 -6.67 18.20 0.94
N LYS A 109 -6.19 18.23 -0.31
CA LYS A 109 -5.29 19.27 -0.84
C LYS A 109 -6.03 20.51 -1.38
N LYS A 110 -7.37 20.52 -1.37
CA LYS A 110 -8.22 21.68 -1.73
C LYS A 110 -8.68 22.40 -0.48
#